data_AF-A0AAU2XM71-F1
#
_entry.id   AF-A0AAU2XM71-F1
#
_cell.length_a   1.000
_cell.length_b   1.000
_cell.length_c   1.000
_cell.angle_alpha   90.00
_cell.angle_beta   90.00
_cell.angle_gamma   90.00
#
_symmetry.space_group_name_H-M   'P 1'
#
loop_
_entity.id
_entity.type
_entity.pdbx_description
1 polymer ?
#
loop_
_entity_poly.entity_id
_entity_poly.type
_entity_poly.pdbx_seq_one_letter_code
_entity_poly.pdbx_strand_id
1 'polypeptide(L)'
;MIAVVVLAASAHDNAFDTAAEEVRVTRKTLLELPDLPLPVPLAAKLPNHPAYQQITEVFAAADAPLRARAVCEAMDVEIAPSNINNVRLMLKRLAERGILAETEQGLFTLPRP
;
A
#
# COMPACT_ATOMS: atom_id res chain seq x y z
N MET A 1 23.39 -26.61 -57.99
CA MET A 1 22.29 -26.25 -57.08
C MET A 1 22.66 -26.56 -55.62
N ILE A 2 23.82 -26.09 -55.12
CA ILE A 2 24.27 -26.36 -53.72
C ILE A 2 24.86 -25.10 -53.01
N ALA A 3 25.14 -24.00 -53.70
CA ALA A 3 25.82 -22.85 -53.09
C ALA A 3 24.92 -21.76 -52.46
N VAL A 4 23.59 -21.89 -52.48
CA VAL A 4 22.68 -20.80 -52.05
C VAL A 4 22.03 -21.03 -50.67
N VAL A 5 22.13 -22.24 -50.09
CA VAL A 5 21.47 -22.54 -48.81
C VAL A 5 22.31 -22.11 -47.59
N VAL A 6 23.61 -21.83 -47.74
CA VAL A 6 24.47 -21.47 -46.60
C VAL A 6 24.37 -19.99 -46.20
N LEU A 7 23.86 -19.11 -47.07
CA LEU A 7 23.79 -17.66 -46.77
C LEU A 7 22.49 -17.23 -46.05
N ALA A 8 21.48 -18.10 -45.98
CA ALA A 8 20.18 -17.78 -45.37
C ALA A 8 20.03 -18.26 -43.92
N ALA A 9 20.99 -19.04 -43.39
CA ALA A 9 21.01 -19.46 -41.99
C ALA A 9 21.63 -18.40 -41.06
N SER A 10 22.59 -17.61 -41.56
CA SER A 10 23.39 -16.68 -40.75
C SER A 10 22.66 -15.43 -40.26
N ALA A 11 21.44 -15.16 -40.74
CA ALA A 11 20.71 -13.93 -40.38
C ALA A 11 19.75 -14.12 -39.19
N HIS A 12 19.24 -15.34 -38.98
CA HIS A 12 18.32 -15.63 -37.87
C HIS A 12 19.08 -15.85 -36.56
N ASP A 13 20.26 -16.47 -36.60
CA ASP A 13 21.07 -16.75 -35.40
C ASP A 13 21.55 -15.45 -34.71
N ASN A 14 21.93 -14.43 -35.49
CA ASN A 14 22.43 -13.16 -34.96
C ASN A 14 21.41 -12.37 -34.13
N ALA A 15 20.11 -12.49 -34.45
CA ALA A 15 19.06 -11.78 -33.72
C ALA A 15 18.79 -12.43 -32.35
N PHE A 16 18.83 -13.77 -32.29
CA PHE A 16 18.70 -14.50 -31.03
C PHE A 16 19.93 -14.30 -30.13
N ASP A 17 21.14 -14.26 -30.71
CA ASP A 17 22.36 -13.92 -29.98
C ASP A 17 22.28 -12.50 -29.41
N THR A 18 21.80 -11.53 -30.19
CA THR A 18 21.62 -10.14 -29.72
C THR A 18 20.60 -10.05 -28.58
N ALA A 19 19.46 -10.73 -28.70
CA ALA A 19 18.44 -10.76 -27.65
C ALA A 19 18.95 -11.45 -26.37
N ALA A 20 19.75 -12.51 -26.51
CA ALA A 20 20.37 -13.20 -25.38
C ALA A 20 21.39 -12.29 -24.67
N GLU A 21 22.14 -11.49 -25.43
CA GLU A 21 23.04 -10.47 -24.89
C GLU A 21 22.28 -9.38 -24.12
N GLU A 22 21.20 -8.85 -24.68
CA GLU A 22 20.35 -7.85 -24.02
C GLU A 22 19.78 -8.36 -22.69
N VAL A 23 19.34 -9.61 -22.66
CA VAL A 23 18.84 -10.25 -21.43
C VAL A 23 19.96 -10.44 -20.40
N ARG A 24 21.17 -10.88 -20.82
CA ARG A 24 22.32 -11.00 -19.90
C ARG A 24 22.73 -9.65 -19.32
N VAL A 25 22.78 -8.61 -20.14
CA VAL A 25 23.10 -7.25 -19.71
C VAL A 25 22.08 -6.77 -18.69
N THR A 26 20.79 -6.92 -18.99
CA THR A 26 19.71 -6.53 -18.07
C THR A 26 19.80 -7.27 -16.74
N ARG A 27 20.04 -8.58 -16.76
CA ARG A 27 20.21 -9.39 -15.54
C ARG A 27 21.41 -8.94 -14.72
N LYS A 28 22.55 -8.68 -15.36
CA LYS A 28 23.75 -8.20 -14.68
C LYS A 28 23.49 -6.86 -14.00
N THR A 29 22.87 -5.92 -14.71
CA THR A 29 22.46 -4.64 -14.15
C THR A 29 21.53 -4.82 -12.95
N LEU A 30 20.56 -5.73 -13.04
CA LEU A 30 19.63 -6.01 -11.93
C LEU A 30 20.33 -6.60 -10.70
N LEU A 31 21.39 -7.39 -10.88
CA LEU A 31 22.18 -7.96 -9.79
C LEU A 31 23.23 -7.01 -9.20
N GLU A 32 23.67 -6.00 -9.97
CA GLU A 32 24.61 -4.96 -9.52
C GLU A 32 23.90 -3.73 -8.94
N LEU A 33 22.59 -3.62 -9.12
CA LEU A 33 21.79 -2.58 -8.45
C LEU A 33 21.83 -2.82 -6.93
N PRO A 34 22.22 -1.82 -6.12
CA PRO A 34 22.07 -1.91 -4.69
C PRO A 34 20.59 -2.06 -4.34
N ASP A 35 20.29 -2.81 -3.27
CA ASP A 35 18.94 -2.89 -2.71
C ASP A 35 18.52 -1.48 -2.31
N LEU A 36 17.76 -0.83 -3.20
CA LEU A 36 17.09 0.41 -2.86
C LEU A 36 16.04 0.02 -1.83
N PRO A 37 16.01 0.65 -0.64
CA PRO A 37 14.93 0.41 0.29
C PRO A 37 13.63 0.65 -0.46
N LEU A 38 12.82 -0.41 -0.59
CA LEU A 38 11.44 -0.28 -1.04
C LEU A 38 10.85 0.88 -0.24
N PRO A 39 10.07 1.80 -0.84
CA PRO A 39 9.41 2.84 -0.08
C PRO A 39 8.62 2.14 1.01
N VAL A 40 9.16 2.17 2.24
CA VAL A 40 8.41 1.75 3.42
C VAL A 40 7.17 2.62 3.33
N PRO A 41 5.95 2.06 3.27
CA PRO A 41 4.76 2.88 3.22
C PRO A 41 4.93 3.90 4.34
N LEU A 42 5.07 5.18 3.99
CA LEU A 42 5.29 6.23 4.97
C LEU A 42 4.21 6.00 5.99
N ALA A 43 4.58 5.60 7.22
CA ALA A 43 3.62 5.42 8.30
C ALA A 43 2.75 6.67 8.27
N ALA A 44 1.50 6.51 7.82
CA ALA A 44 0.73 7.63 7.28
C ALA A 44 0.66 8.67 8.39
N LYS A 45 1.38 9.78 8.20
CA LYS A 45 1.69 10.69 9.31
C LYS A 45 0.38 11.18 9.89
N LEU A 46 0.12 10.78 11.14
CA LEU A 46 -1.10 11.16 11.84
C LEU A 46 -1.22 12.70 11.84
N PRO A 47 -2.41 13.25 11.62
CA PRO A 47 -2.61 14.69 11.79
C PRO A 47 -2.26 15.11 13.23
N ASN A 48 -1.65 16.29 13.40
CA ASN A 48 -1.11 16.79 14.69
C ASN A 48 -2.18 17.20 15.72
N HIS A 49 -3.24 16.39 15.91
CA HIS A 49 -4.28 16.65 16.90
C HIS A 49 -4.45 15.41 17.80
N PRO A 50 -4.45 15.56 19.14
CA PRO A 50 -4.39 14.44 20.09
C PRO A 50 -5.55 13.45 19.94
N ALA A 51 -6.73 13.92 19.55
CA ALA A 51 -7.87 13.03 19.30
C ALA A 51 -7.59 11.95 18.23
N TYR A 52 -6.75 12.21 17.22
CA TYR A 52 -6.42 11.19 16.23
C TYR A 52 -5.55 10.07 16.85
N GLN A 53 -4.66 10.42 17.78
CA GLN A 53 -3.84 9.44 18.51
C GLN A 53 -4.70 8.57 19.41
N GLN A 54 -5.61 9.18 20.18
CA GLN A 54 -6.54 8.45 21.03
C GLN A 54 -7.44 7.52 20.21
N ILE A 55 -7.93 7.96 19.04
CA ILE A 55 -8.69 7.10 18.13
C ILE A 55 -7.84 5.90 17.67
N THR A 56 -6.58 6.10 17.28
CA THR A 56 -5.71 4.98 16.89
C THR A 56 -5.44 4.01 18.02
N GLU A 57 -5.30 4.50 19.26
CA GLU A 57 -5.16 3.65 20.45
C GLU A 57 -6.42 2.81 20.70
N VAL A 58 -7.60 3.40 20.55
CA VAL A 58 -8.89 2.69 20.64
C VAL A 58 -8.94 1.54 19.63
N PHE A 59 -8.54 1.78 18.38
CA PHE A 59 -8.52 0.72 17.36
C PHE A 59 -7.42 -0.32 17.58
N ALA A 60 -6.27 0.07 18.15
CA ALA A 60 -5.22 -0.87 18.51
C ALA A 60 -5.61 -1.81 19.66
N ALA A 61 -6.48 -1.34 20.56
CA ALA A 61 -7.03 -2.14 21.66
C ALA A 61 -8.29 -2.93 21.29
N ALA A 62 -8.89 -2.67 20.13
CA ALA A 62 -10.13 -3.31 19.72
C ALA A 62 -9.89 -4.58 18.90
N ASP A 63 -10.53 -5.68 19.30
CA ASP A 63 -10.49 -6.95 18.55
C ASP A 63 -11.48 -6.99 17.36
N ALA A 64 -12.28 -5.94 17.17
CA ALA A 64 -13.33 -5.88 16.17
C ALA A 64 -13.47 -4.49 15.52
N PRO A 65 -14.01 -4.40 14.30
CA PRO A 65 -14.33 -3.13 13.66
C PRO A 65 -15.31 -2.29 14.49
N LEU A 66 -15.08 -0.98 14.56
CA LEU A 66 -15.86 -0.06 15.37
C LEU A 66 -16.62 0.97 14.52
N ARG A 67 -17.79 1.36 15.02
CA ARG A 67 -18.55 2.52 14.54
C ARG A 67 -18.25 3.74 15.39
N ALA A 68 -18.51 4.93 14.87
CA ALA A 68 -18.23 6.21 15.56
C ALA A 68 -18.78 6.29 16.99
N ARG A 69 -19.96 5.73 17.25
CA ARG A 69 -20.54 5.68 18.60
C ARG A 69 -19.66 4.91 19.60
N ALA A 70 -19.20 3.71 19.23
CA ALA A 70 -18.35 2.90 20.09
C ALA A 70 -16.99 3.57 20.35
N VAL A 71 -16.48 4.32 19.36
CA VAL A 71 -15.28 5.14 19.53
C VAL A 71 -15.52 6.29 20.52
N CYS A 72 -16.67 6.97 20.47
CA CYS A 72 -17.02 7.96 21.50
C CYS A 72 -17.07 7.34 22.91
N GLU A 73 -17.68 6.16 23.04
CA GLU A 73 -17.75 5.43 24.32
C GLU A 73 -16.34 5.08 24.84
N ALA A 74 -15.46 4.56 23.97
CA ALA A 74 -14.09 4.22 24.33
C ALA A 74 -13.19 5.43 24.65
N MET A 75 -13.50 6.60 24.09
CA MET A 75 -12.78 7.85 24.35
C MET A 75 -13.32 8.62 25.56
N ASP A 76 -14.35 8.11 26.24
CA ASP A 76 -15.08 8.79 27.32
C ASP A 76 -15.64 10.16 26.89
N VAL A 77 -16.16 10.22 25.66
CA VAL A 77 -16.82 11.40 25.09
C VAL A 77 -18.32 11.21 25.17
N GLU A 78 -19.05 12.26 25.56
CA GLU A 78 -20.51 12.24 25.61
C GLU A 78 -21.12 11.77 24.27
N ILE A 79 -22.08 10.85 24.35
CA ILE A 79 -22.80 10.27 23.20
C ILE A 79 -23.88 11.23 22.71
N ALA A 80 -23.47 12.43 22.30
CA ALA A 80 -24.30 13.44 21.67
C ALA A 80 -24.20 13.35 20.13
N PRO A 81 -25.27 13.68 19.38
CA PRO A 81 -25.24 13.64 17.91
C PRO A 81 -24.09 14.44 17.28
N SER A 82 -23.74 15.60 17.85
CA SER A 82 -22.61 16.43 17.42
C SER A 82 -21.28 15.70 17.57
N ASN A 83 -21.03 15.06 18.71
CA ASN A 83 -19.79 14.34 19.01
C ASN A 83 -19.64 13.11 18.11
N ILE A 84 -20.72 12.34 17.93
CA ILE A 84 -20.71 11.19 17.01
C ILE A 84 -20.37 11.63 15.58
N ASN A 85 -20.94 12.75 15.12
CA ASN A 85 -20.65 13.28 13.78
C ASN A 85 -19.20 13.77 13.65
N ASN A 86 -18.67 14.45 14.68
CA ASN A 86 -17.27 14.88 14.72
C ASN A 86 -16.31 13.69 14.69
N VAL A 87 -16.57 12.65 15.48
CA VAL A 87 -15.79 11.41 15.46
C VAL A 87 -15.90 10.74 14.09
N ARG A 88 -17.10 10.66 13.50
CA ARG A 88 -17.29 10.10 12.15
C ARG A 88 -16.44 10.82 11.10
N LEU A 89 -16.36 12.15 11.16
CA LEU A 89 -15.51 12.94 10.27
C LEU A 89 -14.03 12.64 10.47
N MET A 90 -13.58 12.48 11.72
CA MET A 90 -12.21 12.08 12.03
C MET A 90 -11.88 10.68 11.53
N LEU A 91 -12.78 9.71 11.70
CA LEU A 91 -12.61 8.35 11.18
C LEU A 91 -12.49 8.34 9.65
N LYS A 92 -13.34 9.09 8.95
CA LYS A 92 -13.26 9.24 7.49
C LYS A 92 -11.92 9.81 7.05
N ARG A 93 -11.41 10.86 7.72
CA ARG A 93 -10.10 11.44 7.42
C ARG A 93 -8.93 10.48 7.65
N LEU A 94 -9.01 9.63 8.68
CA LEU A 94 -8.01 8.59 8.91
C LEU A 94 -8.10 7.49 7.84
N ALA A 95 -9.31 7.14 7.41
CA ALA A 95 -9.51 6.17 6.34
C ALA A 95 -9.00 6.68 4.98
N GLU A 96 -9.26 7.94 4.63
CA GLU A 96 -8.73 8.60 3.43
C GLU A 96 -7.18 8.60 3.39
N ARG A 97 -6.53 8.53 4.56
CA ARG A 97 -5.07 8.47 4.69
C ARG A 97 -4.52 7.04 4.76
N GLY A 98 -5.38 6.02 4.67
CA GLY A 98 -5.00 4.62 4.80
C GLY A 98 -4.58 4.21 6.22
N ILE A 99 -4.86 5.03 7.24
CA ILE A 99 -4.57 4.71 8.64
C ILE A 99 -5.62 3.75 9.22
N LEU A 100 -6.87 3.92 8.78
CA LEU A 100 -7.97 2.99 9.03
C LEU A 100 -8.49 2.45 7.70
N ALA A 101 -9.10 1.28 7.74
CA ALA A 101 -9.89 0.73 6.64
C ALA A 101 -11.37 0.84 6.99
N GLU A 102 -12.19 1.34 6.07
CA GLU A 102 -13.65 1.28 6.19
C GLU A 102 -14.14 0.03 5.47
N THR A 103 -14.52 -1.00 6.23
CA THR A 103 -14.93 -2.31 5.66
C THR A 103 -16.37 -2.27 5.16
N GLU A 104 -17.21 -1.46 5.82
CA GLU A 104 -18.60 -1.22 5.46
C GLU A 104 -18.95 0.24 5.78
N GLN A 105 -20.09 0.73 5.30
CA GLN A 105 -20.50 2.12 5.54
C GLN A 105 -20.53 2.46 7.05
N GLY A 106 -19.57 3.28 7.47
CA GLY A 106 -19.41 3.74 8.86
C GLY A 106 -18.82 2.70 9.83
N LEU A 107 -18.28 1.59 9.32
CA LEU A 107 -17.59 0.56 10.10
C LEU A 107 -16.10 0.59 9.76
N PHE A 108 -15.25 0.84 10.75
CA PHE A 108 -13.82 1.06 10.57
C PHE A 108 -13.00 0.03 11.33
N THR A 109 -11.79 -0.26 10.86
CA THR A 109 -10.83 -1.18 11.49
C THR A 109 -9.40 -0.75 11.14
N LEU A 110 -8.40 -1.31 11.83
CA LEU A 110 -7.01 -1.21 11.36
C LEU A 110 -6.85 -1.95 10.02
N PRO A 111 -6.07 -1.42 9.07
CA PRO A 111 -5.69 -2.12 7.84
C PRO A 111 -4.99 -3.43 8.19
N ARG A 112 -5.31 -4.52 7.47
CA ARG A 112 -4.58 -5.77 7.61
C ARG A 112 -3.24 -5.66 6.86
N PRO A 113 -2.14 -6.21 7.43
CA PRO A 113 -0.85 -6.29 6.75
C PRO A 113 -0.89 -7.17 5.50
#